data_AF-A0A9Q0HM73-F1
#
_entry.id   AF-A0A9Q0HM73-F1
#
_cell.length_a   1.000
_cell.length_b   1.000
_cell.length_c   1.000
_cell.angle_alpha   90.00
_cell.angle_beta   90.00
_cell.angle_gamma   90.00
#
_symmetry.space_group_name_H-M   'P 1'
#
loop_
_entity.id
_entity.type
_entity.pdbx_description
1 polymer ?
#
loop_
_entity_poly.entity_id
_entity_poly.type
_entity_poly.pdbx_seq_one_letter_code
_entity_poly.pdbx_strand_id
1 'polypeptide(L)'
;MVADKIIDHSETTQIDPVDDTSARTNSKKKRITFYFVKYHPYEDPEITCKIKEACREIQKKTEGIEYCKKELKRYEEEEKRTTYKLRYWEGCHKGSISSIHLKRECLFHVRNAMDKSSTDYRVAMQSPEVKKLANHIGGLKHRVQKEKLTLKEEKQLIKQMDQLKAEKDEVVAVVSVNNKKRQNQIVNQFLAPLYNYKKVPMEKWPQYITEEIDRMKAHQLNSRKQMRYYEHYFEDIKNHITKVQQKINTAISERNQTDKMLHKSKELAAKLNACHHENNGLRDSAKNLAAAKDIAALDELSNIEIEKFFLQWNANEAVRNDYIRRVLLSLDCRGLSEDGRIGNPDEGFSTVRESSVPWPRAVCK
;
A
#
# COMPACT_ATOMS: atom_id res chain seq x y z
N MET A 1 -20.00 60.56 5.81
CA MET A 1 -18.83 60.22 4.95
C MET A 1 -17.61 60.03 5.83
N VAL A 2 -16.94 58.89 5.74
CA VAL A 2 -15.67 58.64 6.46
C VAL A 2 -14.53 58.82 5.45
N ALA A 3 -13.80 59.93 5.53
CA ALA A 3 -12.64 60.21 4.68
C ALA A 3 -11.35 59.98 5.47
N ASP A 4 -10.34 59.35 4.86
CA ASP A 4 -9.01 59.24 5.45
C ASP A 4 -8.14 60.42 4.98
N LYS A 5 -7.45 61.06 5.93
CA LYS A 5 -6.62 62.25 5.70
C LYS A 5 -5.19 61.84 5.34
N ILE A 6 -4.72 62.20 4.14
CA ILE A 6 -3.31 62.07 3.75
C ILE A 6 -2.67 63.47 3.93
N ILE A 7 -1.61 63.55 4.74
CA ILE A 7 -0.90 64.81 5.07
C ILE A 7 0.50 64.73 4.48
N ASP A 8 0.86 65.68 3.61
CA ASP A 8 2.24 65.88 3.18
C ASP A 8 2.95 66.91 4.09
N HIS A 9 4.21 66.62 4.45
CA HIS A 9 5.08 67.48 5.23
C HIS A 9 6.19 68.00 4.33
N SER A 10 6.02 69.23 3.83
CA SER A 10 7.14 69.99 3.28
C SER A 10 8.03 70.50 4.42
N GLU A 11 9.24 69.97 4.54
CA GLU A 11 10.32 70.56 5.33
C GLU A 11 11.53 70.92 4.46
N THR A 12 12.00 72.15 4.67
CA THR A 12 13.25 72.72 4.19
C THR A 12 14.29 72.51 5.28
N THR A 13 15.40 71.87 4.93
CA THR A 13 16.57 71.70 5.80
C THR A 13 17.33 73.02 5.90
N GLN A 14 17.57 73.52 7.12
CA GLN A 14 18.72 74.35 7.44
C GLN A 14 19.35 73.88 8.76
N ILE A 15 20.68 73.86 8.74
CA ILE A 15 21.56 73.63 9.89
C ILE A 15 21.84 75.03 10.49
N ASP A 16 21.60 75.15 11.79
CA ASP A 16 21.79 76.31 12.70
C ASP A 16 23.27 76.70 12.95
N PRO A 17 23.63 77.74 13.76
CA PRO A 17 22.87 78.92 14.24
C PRO A 17 23.70 80.26 14.26
N VAL A 18 23.02 81.39 14.56
CA VAL A 18 23.28 82.37 15.67
C VAL A 18 22.85 83.81 15.29
N ASP A 19 22.00 84.39 16.16
CA ASP A 19 21.57 85.79 16.41
C ASP A 19 21.34 86.74 15.20
N ASP A 20 20.23 87.46 15.08
CA ASP A 20 19.72 88.44 16.04
C ASP A 20 18.30 88.91 15.60
N THR A 21 17.56 89.40 16.58
CA THR A 21 16.26 90.10 16.52
C THR A 21 15.69 90.55 15.16
N SER A 22 14.60 89.91 14.68
CA SER A 22 13.42 90.59 14.10
C SER A 22 12.28 89.63 13.70
N ALA A 23 11.06 90.17 13.74
CA ALA A 23 9.89 89.75 12.96
C ALA A 23 9.25 88.38 13.24
N ARG A 24 8.15 88.44 13.99
CA ARG A 24 6.94 87.60 13.86
C ARG A 24 6.69 87.19 12.40
N THR A 25 7.03 85.95 12.05
CA THR A 25 6.26 85.18 11.05
C THR A 25 6.20 83.72 11.51
N ASN A 26 5.11 83.40 12.21
CA ASN A 26 4.68 82.02 12.35
C ASN A 26 4.29 81.58 10.94
N SER A 27 5.24 81.08 10.14
CA SER A 27 4.99 80.56 8.81
C SER A 27 4.12 79.32 8.99
N LYS A 28 2.80 79.54 8.99
CA LYS A 28 1.82 78.46 9.01
C LYS A 28 2.13 77.58 7.80
N LYS A 29 2.86 76.48 8.00
CA LYS A 29 3.12 75.45 6.99
C LYS A 29 1.77 75.18 6.32
N LYS A 30 1.61 75.59 5.05
CA LYS A 30 0.35 75.42 4.31
C LYS A 30 0.17 73.91 4.12
N ARG A 31 -0.68 73.31 4.96
CA ARG A 31 -1.06 71.91 4.80
C ARG A 31 -2.08 71.83 3.68
N ILE A 32 -1.65 71.35 2.53
CA ILE A 32 -2.56 70.95 1.47
C ILE A 32 -3.12 69.58 1.89
N THR A 33 -4.43 69.43 1.81
CA THR A 33 -5.12 68.19 2.20
C THR A 33 -5.99 67.74 1.04
N PHE A 34 -5.84 66.49 0.64
CA PHE A 34 -6.64 65.85 -0.39
C PHE A 34 -7.57 64.81 0.25
N TYR A 35 -8.72 64.60 -0.37
CA TYR A 35 -9.72 63.65 0.11
C TYR A 35 -9.88 62.52 -0.89
N PHE A 36 -10.01 61.31 -0.36
CA PHE A 36 -10.30 60.10 -1.12
C PHE A 36 -11.42 59.33 -0.42
N VAL A 37 -12.31 58.73 -1.20
CA VAL A 37 -13.40 57.91 -0.71
C VAL A 37 -12.85 56.61 -0.12
N LYS A 38 -13.39 56.21 1.03
CA LYS A 38 -12.99 54.97 1.69
C LYS A 38 -14.02 53.88 1.46
N TYR A 39 -13.69 52.97 0.56
CA TYR A 39 -14.40 51.70 0.44
C TYR A 39 -13.93 50.73 1.53
N HIS A 40 -14.84 50.31 2.40
CA HIS A 40 -14.57 49.26 3.38
C HIS A 40 -14.66 47.88 2.70
N PRO A 41 -13.88 46.88 3.16
CA PRO A 41 -14.03 45.53 2.66
C PRO A 41 -15.45 45.03 2.94
N TYR A 42 -16.02 44.31 1.99
CA TYR A 42 -17.19 43.49 2.23
C TYR A 42 -16.75 42.25 3.00
N GLU A 43 -16.97 42.29 4.31
CA GLU A 43 -16.81 41.13 5.18
C GLU A 43 -18.15 40.47 5.37
N ASP A 44 -18.45 39.49 4.51
CA ASP A 44 -19.57 38.59 4.71
C ASP A 44 -19.15 37.50 5.71
N PRO A 45 -19.71 37.49 6.94
CA PRO A 45 -19.38 36.45 7.91
C PRO A 45 -19.72 35.06 7.39
N GLU A 46 -20.76 34.92 6.57
CA GLU A 46 -21.22 33.66 6.01
C GLU A 46 -20.22 33.12 4.97
N ILE A 47 -19.78 33.94 4.02
CA ILE A 47 -18.78 33.53 3.01
C ILE A 47 -17.44 33.21 3.70
N THR A 48 -17.04 34.03 4.67
CA THR A 48 -15.80 33.81 5.44
C THR A 48 -15.87 32.51 6.23
N CYS A 49 -17.02 32.20 6.84
CA CYS A 49 -17.26 30.93 7.53
C CYS A 49 -17.17 29.75 6.57
N LYS A 50 -17.86 29.81 5.42
CA LYS A 50 -17.83 28.76 4.38
C LYS A 50 -16.41 28.48 3.88
N ILE A 51 -15.60 29.52 3.67
CA ILE A 51 -14.20 29.37 3.27
C ILE A 51 -13.39 28.66 4.37
N LYS A 52 -13.52 29.08 5.63
CA LYS A 52 -12.80 28.47 6.76
C LYS A 52 -13.19 27.01 6.97
N GLU A 53 -14.49 26.70 6.92
CA GLU A 53 -15.01 25.35 7.05
C GLU A 53 -14.52 24.44 5.92
N ALA A 54 -14.62 24.88 4.67
CA ALA A 54 -14.14 24.13 3.52
C ALA A 54 -12.62 23.86 3.61
N CYS A 55 -11.82 24.85 3.99
CA CYS A 55 -10.37 24.67 4.22
C CYS A 55 -10.09 23.60 5.29
N ARG A 56 -10.79 23.65 6.43
CA ARG A 56 -10.65 22.64 7.50
C ARG A 56 -11.03 21.25 7.01
N GLU A 57 -12.10 21.15 6.23
CA GLU A 57 -12.55 19.87 5.67
C GLU A 57 -11.56 19.28 4.66
N ILE A 58 -11.02 20.11 3.76
CA ILE A 58 -9.98 19.72 2.79
C ILE A 58 -8.73 19.21 3.51
N GLN A 59 -8.29 19.91 4.56
CA GLN A 59 -7.15 19.48 5.36
C GLN A 59 -7.40 18.11 6.01
N LYS A 60 -8.54 17.94 6.70
CA LYS A 60 -8.92 16.66 7.31
C LYS A 60 -8.96 15.52 6.29
N LYS A 61 -9.57 15.74 5.12
CA LYS A 61 -9.61 14.76 4.03
C LYS A 61 -8.22 14.42 3.51
N THR A 62 -7.35 15.41 3.38
CA THR A 62 -5.96 15.23 2.91
C THR A 62 -5.16 14.37 3.89
N GLU A 63 -5.26 14.65 5.20
CA GLU A 63 -4.65 13.83 6.24
C GLU A 63 -5.18 12.39 6.23
N GLY A 64 -6.50 12.22 6.05
CA GLY A 64 -7.14 10.91 5.91
C GLY A 64 -6.67 10.13 4.67
N ILE A 65 -6.49 10.80 3.53
CA ILE A 65 -5.93 10.20 2.31
C ILE A 65 -4.50 9.73 2.55
N GLU A 66 -3.66 10.56 3.18
CA GLU A 66 -2.27 10.19 3.49
C GLU A 66 -2.18 9.02 4.46
N TYR A 67 -3.07 8.95 5.45
CA TYR A 67 -3.20 7.77 6.32
C TYR A 67 -3.55 6.52 5.51
N CYS A 68 -4.57 6.59 4.65
CA CYS A 68 -4.98 5.46 3.82
C CYS A 68 -3.87 5.01 2.85
N LYS A 69 -3.08 5.94 2.29
CA LYS A 69 -1.92 5.59 1.44
C LYS A 69 -0.84 4.83 2.22
N LYS A 70 -0.58 5.19 3.48
CA LYS A 70 0.36 4.44 4.33
C LYS A 70 -0.14 3.03 4.59
N GLU A 71 -1.44 2.88 4.88
CA GLU A 71 -2.08 1.57 5.04
C GLU A 71 -2.02 0.74 3.74
N LEU A 72 -2.30 1.35 2.58
CA LEU A 72 -2.18 0.70 1.27
C LEU A 72 -0.76 0.13 1.07
N LYS A 73 0.26 0.94 1.32
CA LYS A 73 1.67 0.51 1.19
C LYS A 73 2.00 -0.67 2.10
N ARG A 74 1.46 -0.71 3.32
CA ARG A 74 1.64 -1.84 4.25
C ARG A 74 1.05 -3.13 3.67
N TYR A 75 -0.18 -3.08 3.16
CA TYR A 75 -0.81 -4.25 2.55
C TYR A 75 -0.10 -4.69 1.25
N GLU A 76 0.40 -3.75 0.43
CA GLU A 76 1.21 -4.09 -0.76
C GLU A 76 2.53 -4.79 -0.40
N GLU A 77 3.20 -4.36 0.68
CA GLU A 77 4.39 -5.03 1.21
C GLU A 77 4.06 -6.43 1.73
N GLU A 78 2.90 -6.58 2.38
CA GLU A 78 2.42 -7.86 2.88
C GLU A 78 2.00 -8.83 1.77
N GLU A 79 1.39 -8.32 0.70
CA GLU A 79 1.07 -9.07 -0.51
C GLU A 79 2.35 -9.66 -1.12
N LYS A 80 3.42 -8.87 -1.21
CA LYS A 80 4.74 -9.33 -1.69
C LYS A 80 5.32 -10.44 -0.82
N ARG A 81 5.28 -10.27 0.51
CA ARG A 81 5.74 -11.29 1.47
C ARG A 81 4.93 -12.59 1.35
N THR A 82 3.62 -12.47 1.21
CA THR A 82 2.71 -13.62 1.06
C THR A 82 2.96 -14.34 -0.25
N THR A 83 3.16 -13.60 -1.35
CA THR A 83 3.52 -14.16 -2.66
C THR A 83 4.81 -14.97 -2.60
N TYR A 84 5.84 -14.47 -1.91
CA TYR A 84 7.09 -15.19 -1.72
C TYR A 84 6.87 -16.53 -0.99
N LYS A 85 6.11 -16.50 0.11
CA LYS A 85 5.78 -17.71 0.89
C LYS A 85 4.98 -18.71 0.06
N LEU A 86 4.02 -18.25 -0.74
CA LEU A 86 3.23 -19.11 -1.62
C LEU A 86 4.13 -19.82 -2.64
N ARG A 87 5.01 -19.08 -3.33
CA ARG A 87 5.98 -19.65 -4.27
C ARG A 87 6.93 -20.65 -3.62
N TYR A 88 7.39 -20.37 -2.41
CA TYR A 88 8.23 -21.30 -1.65
C TYR A 88 7.51 -22.64 -1.43
N TRP A 89 6.26 -22.61 -0.97
CA TRP A 89 5.49 -23.83 -0.73
C TRP A 89 5.08 -24.56 -2.00
N GLU A 90 4.79 -23.83 -3.09
CA GLU A 90 4.59 -24.42 -4.42
C GLU A 90 5.84 -25.18 -4.88
N GLY A 91 7.02 -24.59 -4.69
CA GLY A 91 8.30 -25.24 -4.98
C GLY A 91 8.50 -26.51 -4.15
N CYS A 92 8.25 -26.43 -2.85
CA CYS A 92 8.31 -27.57 -1.93
C CYS A 92 7.35 -28.70 -2.34
N HIS A 93 6.12 -28.35 -2.71
CA HIS A 93 5.11 -29.30 -3.16
C HIS A 93 5.52 -29.99 -4.47
N LYS A 94 5.93 -29.21 -5.49
CA LYS A 94 6.41 -29.74 -6.77
C LYS A 94 7.64 -30.63 -6.59
N GLY A 95 8.64 -30.18 -5.84
CA GLY A 95 9.84 -30.96 -5.53
C GLY A 95 9.54 -32.26 -4.79
N SER A 96 8.57 -32.23 -3.86
CA SER A 96 8.10 -33.45 -3.16
C SER A 96 7.45 -34.44 -4.14
N ILE A 97 6.62 -33.98 -5.07
CA ILE A 97 6.00 -34.83 -6.10
C ILE A 97 7.06 -35.52 -6.96
N SER A 98 7.98 -34.75 -7.54
CA SER A 98 9.04 -35.30 -8.40
C SER A 98 9.89 -36.32 -7.67
N SER A 99 10.26 -36.01 -6.42
CA SER A 99 11.09 -36.91 -5.62
C SER A 99 10.34 -38.17 -5.16
N ILE A 100 9.05 -38.07 -4.82
CA ILE A 100 8.20 -39.24 -4.54
C ILE A 100 8.10 -40.13 -5.78
N HIS A 101 7.95 -39.55 -6.97
CA HIS A 101 7.86 -40.30 -8.22
C HIS A 101 9.14 -41.11 -8.49
N LEU A 102 10.32 -40.47 -8.43
CA LEU A 102 11.61 -41.15 -8.61
C LEU A 102 11.82 -42.29 -7.59
N LYS A 103 11.45 -42.06 -6.33
CA LYS A 103 11.56 -43.10 -5.29
C LYS A 103 10.56 -44.25 -5.50
N ARG A 104 9.36 -43.97 -6.02
CA ARG A 104 8.38 -45.02 -6.38
C ARG A 104 8.88 -45.89 -7.53
N GLU A 105 9.50 -45.28 -8.53
CA GLU A 105 10.12 -46.00 -9.64
C GLU A 105 11.25 -46.92 -9.12
N CYS A 106 12.12 -46.40 -8.25
CA CYS A 106 13.16 -47.21 -7.62
C CYS A 106 12.58 -48.36 -6.79
N LEU A 107 11.55 -48.09 -5.98
CA LEU A 107 10.87 -49.12 -5.18
C LEU A 107 10.29 -50.22 -6.07
N PHE A 108 9.72 -49.85 -7.22
CA PHE A 108 9.20 -50.79 -8.20
C PHE A 108 10.30 -51.71 -8.74
N HIS A 109 11.46 -51.16 -9.16
CA HIS A 109 12.58 -51.97 -9.65
C HIS A 109 13.16 -52.91 -8.59
N VAL A 110 13.31 -52.42 -7.36
CA VAL A 110 13.80 -53.23 -6.22
C VAL A 110 12.85 -54.40 -5.94
N ARG A 111 11.53 -54.13 -5.84
CA ARG A 111 10.52 -55.18 -5.60
C ARG A 111 10.49 -56.20 -6.74
N ASN A 112 10.45 -55.74 -7.99
CA ASN A 112 10.42 -56.64 -9.14
C ASN A 112 11.64 -57.58 -9.17
N ALA A 113 12.83 -57.09 -8.82
CA ALA A 113 14.02 -57.94 -8.77
C ALA A 113 14.03 -58.92 -7.60
N MET A 114 13.48 -58.55 -6.46
CA MET A 114 13.29 -59.47 -5.33
C MET A 114 12.32 -60.59 -5.73
N ASP A 115 11.17 -60.23 -6.30
CA ASP A 115 10.15 -61.19 -6.75
C ASP A 115 10.71 -62.11 -7.84
N LYS A 116 11.46 -61.54 -8.79
CA LYS A 116 12.12 -62.31 -9.85
C LYS A 116 13.21 -63.23 -9.30
N SER A 117 13.99 -62.80 -8.31
CA SER A 117 15.01 -63.65 -7.68
C SER A 117 14.40 -64.84 -6.94
N SER A 118 13.28 -64.60 -6.24
CA SER A 118 12.49 -65.65 -5.58
C SER A 118 11.90 -66.62 -6.60
N THR A 119 11.35 -66.09 -7.70
CA THR A 119 10.78 -66.90 -8.79
C THR A 119 11.84 -67.75 -9.48
N ASP A 120 12.98 -67.15 -9.86
CA ASP A 120 14.08 -67.83 -10.55
C ASP A 120 14.65 -68.96 -9.67
N TYR A 121 14.74 -68.76 -8.35
CA TYR A 121 15.13 -69.81 -7.41
C TYR A 121 14.11 -70.96 -7.34
N ARG A 122 12.80 -70.65 -7.27
CA ARG A 122 11.74 -71.67 -7.28
C ARG A 122 11.74 -72.47 -8.58
N VAL A 123 11.91 -71.80 -9.72
CA VAL A 123 11.99 -72.43 -11.05
C VAL A 123 13.22 -73.34 -11.15
N ALA A 124 14.39 -72.86 -10.71
CA ALA A 124 15.61 -73.66 -10.71
C ALA A 124 15.48 -74.94 -9.88
N MET A 125 14.89 -74.83 -8.68
CA MET A 125 14.60 -75.98 -7.82
C MET A 125 13.59 -76.97 -8.42
N GLN A 126 12.73 -76.52 -9.34
CA GLN A 126 11.73 -77.33 -10.02
C GLN A 126 12.16 -77.77 -11.43
N SER A 127 13.37 -77.42 -11.86
CA SER A 127 13.89 -77.75 -13.19
C SER A 127 13.96 -79.28 -13.39
N PRO A 128 13.74 -79.78 -14.62
CA PRO A 128 13.86 -81.19 -14.94
C PRO A 128 15.22 -81.77 -14.53
N GLU A 129 16.29 -81.00 -14.70
CA GLU A 129 17.67 -81.35 -14.35
C GLU A 129 17.82 -81.55 -12.84
N VAL A 130 17.40 -80.56 -12.03
CA VAL A 130 17.47 -80.66 -10.56
C VAL A 130 16.55 -81.75 -10.02
N LYS A 131 15.37 -81.95 -10.61
CA LYS A 131 14.44 -83.04 -10.24
C LYS A 131 15.02 -84.42 -10.55
N LYS A 132 15.64 -84.59 -11.72
CA LYS A 132 16.32 -85.85 -12.11
C LYS A 132 17.47 -86.15 -11.14
N LEU A 133 18.32 -85.16 -10.86
CA LEU A 133 19.41 -85.29 -9.88
C LEU A 133 18.86 -85.64 -8.48
N ALA A 134 17.79 -84.97 -8.02
CA ALA A 134 17.17 -85.25 -6.73
C ALA A 134 16.57 -86.66 -6.63
N ASN A 135 15.86 -87.12 -7.67
CA ASN A 135 15.31 -88.47 -7.73
C ASN A 135 16.43 -89.53 -7.77
N HIS A 136 17.52 -89.26 -8.50
CA HIS A 136 18.66 -90.16 -8.60
C HIS A 136 19.39 -90.27 -7.25
N ILE A 137 19.65 -89.14 -6.57
CA ILE A 137 20.18 -89.12 -5.20
C ILE A 137 19.26 -89.87 -4.24
N GLY A 138 17.94 -89.70 -4.37
CA GLY A 138 16.94 -90.42 -3.56
C GLY A 138 16.97 -91.93 -3.78
N GLY A 139 17.07 -92.37 -5.03
CA GLY A 139 17.20 -93.79 -5.38
C GLY A 139 18.49 -94.42 -4.86
N LEU A 140 19.63 -93.74 -5.01
CA LEU A 140 20.91 -94.18 -4.46
C LEU A 140 20.86 -94.27 -2.92
N LYS A 141 20.26 -93.27 -2.26
CA LYS A 141 20.05 -93.27 -0.80
C LYS A 141 19.19 -94.45 -0.34
N HIS A 142 18.14 -94.78 -1.07
CA HIS A 142 17.28 -95.92 -0.76
C HIS A 142 18.05 -97.25 -0.86
N ARG A 143 18.87 -97.43 -1.92
CA ARG A 143 19.71 -98.62 -2.10
C ARG A 143 20.70 -98.81 -0.96
N VAL A 144 21.41 -97.74 -0.58
CA VAL A 144 22.33 -97.75 0.57
C VAL A 144 21.64 -98.16 1.88
N GLN A 145 20.37 -97.76 2.08
CA GLN A 145 19.64 -98.01 3.33
C GLN A 145 18.97 -99.39 3.42
N LYS A 146 18.67 -100.04 2.29
CA LYS A 146 17.81 -101.23 2.26
C LYS A 146 18.51 -102.49 1.73
N GLU A 147 19.57 -102.34 0.94
CA GLU A 147 20.28 -103.46 0.33
C GLU A 147 21.45 -103.90 1.22
N LYS A 148 21.72 -105.21 1.30
CA LYS A 148 22.93 -105.73 1.97
C LYS A 148 24.12 -105.56 1.02
N LEU A 149 24.85 -104.46 1.17
CA LEU A 149 25.98 -104.09 0.32
C LEU A 149 27.31 -104.42 0.98
N THR A 150 28.35 -104.63 0.18
CA THR A 150 29.72 -104.67 0.70
C THR A 150 30.22 -103.24 1.01
N LEU A 151 31.15 -103.10 1.95
CA LEU A 151 31.70 -101.79 2.35
C LEU A 151 32.29 -100.99 1.17
N LYS A 152 32.81 -101.68 0.15
CA LYS A 152 33.38 -101.05 -1.05
C LYS A 152 32.29 -100.45 -1.95
N GLU A 153 31.18 -101.16 -2.12
CA GLU A 153 30.03 -100.72 -2.92
C GLU A 153 29.30 -99.56 -2.23
N GLU A 154 29.14 -99.63 -0.91
CA GLU A 154 28.55 -98.55 -0.12
C GLU A 154 29.36 -97.25 -0.24
N LYS A 155 30.69 -97.31 -0.07
CA LYS A 155 31.58 -96.15 -0.26
C LYS A 155 31.52 -95.58 -1.67
N GLN A 156 31.36 -96.43 -2.69
CA GLN A 156 31.24 -95.99 -4.07
C GLN A 156 29.92 -95.26 -4.34
N LEU A 157 28.80 -95.79 -3.83
CA LEU A 157 27.48 -95.15 -3.94
C LEU A 157 27.43 -93.81 -3.20
N ILE A 158 28.05 -93.72 -2.02
CA ILE A 158 28.16 -92.46 -1.26
C ILE A 158 28.95 -91.42 -2.08
N LYS A 159 30.08 -91.80 -2.68
CA LYS A 159 30.88 -90.89 -3.52
C LYS A 159 30.08 -90.38 -4.73
N GLN A 160 29.26 -91.23 -5.35
CA GLN A 160 28.37 -90.82 -6.45
C GLN A 160 27.27 -89.86 -5.98
N MET A 161 26.67 -90.12 -4.81
CA MET A 161 25.69 -89.20 -4.23
C MET A 161 26.28 -87.82 -3.97
N ASP A 162 27.54 -87.74 -3.52
CA ASP A 162 28.20 -86.45 -3.26
C ASP A 162 28.56 -85.70 -4.55
N GLN A 163 28.93 -86.41 -5.61
CA GLN A 163 29.12 -85.83 -6.94
C GLN A 163 27.81 -85.23 -7.48
N LEU A 164 26.70 -85.96 -7.37
CA LEU A 164 25.39 -85.51 -7.84
C LEU A 164 24.83 -84.35 -7.00
N LYS A 165 25.13 -84.32 -5.70
CA LYS A 165 24.82 -83.15 -4.85
C LYS A 165 25.62 -81.93 -5.30
N ALA A 166 26.92 -82.09 -5.58
CA ALA A 166 27.77 -81.00 -6.07
C ALA A 166 27.26 -80.43 -7.41
N GLU A 167 26.86 -81.30 -8.34
CA GLU A 167 26.26 -80.88 -9.62
C GLU A 167 24.93 -80.14 -9.44
N LYS A 168 24.06 -80.64 -8.55
CA LYS A 168 22.82 -79.94 -8.19
C LYS A 168 23.10 -78.56 -7.59
N ASP A 169 24.07 -78.48 -6.69
CA ASP A 169 24.44 -77.24 -6.02
C ASP A 169 25.07 -76.23 -7.00
N GLU A 170 25.80 -76.70 -8.02
CA GLU A 170 26.32 -75.87 -9.11
C GLU A 170 25.19 -75.21 -9.92
N VAL A 171 24.15 -75.95 -10.29
CA VAL A 171 22.98 -75.41 -11.02
C VAL A 171 22.27 -74.32 -10.19
N VAL A 172 22.14 -74.51 -8.88
CA VAL A 172 21.55 -73.51 -7.97
C VAL A 172 22.48 -72.30 -7.78
N ALA A 173 23.80 -72.52 -7.75
CA ALA A 173 24.80 -71.47 -7.64
C ALA A 173 24.77 -70.51 -8.84
N VAL A 174 24.56 -71.01 -10.07
CA VAL A 174 24.42 -70.18 -11.28
C VAL A 174 23.25 -69.18 -11.13
N VAL A 175 22.11 -69.63 -10.61
CA VAL A 175 20.94 -68.78 -10.38
C VAL A 175 21.23 -67.72 -9.31
N SER A 176 21.95 -68.10 -8.24
CA SER A 176 22.40 -67.17 -7.21
C SER A 176 23.33 -66.08 -7.75
N VAL A 177 24.29 -66.44 -8.62
CA VAL A 177 25.20 -65.48 -9.26
C VAL A 177 24.43 -64.51 -10.17
N ASN A 178 23.48 -65.01 -10.97
CA ASN A 178 22.67 -64.16 -11.84
C ASN A 178 21.77 -63.20 -11.04
N ASN A 179 21.20 -63.65 -9.92
CA ASN A 179 20.44 -62.79 -9.02
C ASN A 179 21.32 -61.67 -8.43
N LYS A 180 22.55 -61.99 -7.98
CA LYS A 180 23.50 -60.97 -7.50
C LYS A 180 23.87 -59.95 -8.58
N LYS A 181 24.09 -60.38 -9.82
CA LYS A 181 24.34 -59.47 -10.96
C LYS A 181 23.16 -58.51 -11.18
N ARG A 182 21.93 -59.02 -11.15
CA ARG A 182 20.70 -58.21 -11.28
C ARG A 182 20.54 -57.21 -10.13
N GLN A 183 20.79 -57.64 -8.90
CA GLN A 183 20.75 -56.75 -7.73
C GLN A 183 21.78 -55.62 -7.86
N ASN A 184 23.01 -55.94 -8.24
CA ASN A 184 24.06 -54.94 -8.47
C ASN A 184 23.70 -53.95 -9.58
N GLN A 185 23.05 -54.41 -10.65
CA GLN A 185 22.56 -53.53 -11.72
C GLN A 185 21.55 -52.52 -11.18
N ILE A 186 20.59 -52.95 -10.34
CA ILE A 186 19.58 -52.06 -9.76
C ILE A 186 20.19 -51.07 -8.78
N VAL A 187 21.15 -51.54 -7.97
CA VAL A 187 21.90 -50.66 -7.08
C VAL A 187 22.58 -49.56 -7.88
N ASN A 188 23.28 -49.88 -8.96
CA ASN A 188 24.01 -48.89 -9.76
C ASN A 188 23.09 -47.95 -10.56
N GLN A 189 22.00 -48.47 -11.13
CA GLN A 189 21.12 -47.69 -12.01
C GLN A 189 20.11 -46.82 -11.25
N PHE A 190 19.53 -47.33 -10.15
CA PHE A 190 18.40 -46.69 -9.48
C PHE A 190 18.73 -46.20 -8.06
N LEU A 191 19.47 -46.99 -7.27
CA LEU A 191 19.71 -46.65 -5.86
C LEU A 191 20.90 -45.72 -5.68
N ALA A 192 22.00 -45.93 -6.40
CA ALA A 192 23.22 -45.14 -6.27
C ALA A 192 23.00 -43.64 -6.57
N PRO A 193 22.24 -43.25 -7.63
CA PRO A 193 21.96 -41.84 -7.90
C PRO A 193 21.14 -41.15 -6.81
N LEU A 194 20.25 -41.88 -6.12
CA LEU A 194 19.36 -41.32 -5.11
C LEU A 194 19.91 -41.39 -3.68
N TYR A 195 20.78 -42.35 -3.39
CA TYR A 195 21.20 -42.71 -2.03
C TYR A 195 22.72 -42.69 -1.83
N ASN A 196 23.49 -42.22 -2.80
CA ASN A 196 24.94 -42.03 -2.71
C ASN A 196 25.67 -43.26 -2.14
N TYR A 197 25.44 -44.43 -2.77
CA TYR A 197 26.04 -45.72 -2.41
C TYR A 197 25.84 -46.18 -0.95
N LYS A 198 24.78 -45.71 -0.28
CA LYS A 198 24.43 -46.19 1.06
C LYS A 198 24.33 -47.72 1.09
N LYS A 199 25.10 -48.35 1.97
CA LYS A 199 25.09 -49.81 2.15
C LYS A 199 23.87 -50.23 2.96
N VAL A 200 22.81 -50.64 2.27
CA VAL A 200 21.62 -51.25 2.86
C VAL A 200 21.47 -52.65 2.25
N PRO A 201 21.22 -53.70 3.08
CA PRO A 201 20.92 -55.03 2.57
C PRO A 201 19.75 -55.00 1.58
N MET A 202 19.80 -55.84 0.54
CA MET A 202 18.83 -55.79 -0.55
C MET A 202 17.39 -55.90 -0.05
N GLU A 203 17.19 -56.72 0.98
CA GLU A 203 15.91 -57.05 1.61
C GLU A 203 15.30 -55.89 2.38
N LYS A 204 16.12 -54.93 2.82
CA LYS A 204 15.69 -53.77 3.63
C LYS A 204 15.36 -52.54 2.79
N TRP A 205 15.80 -52.49 1.52
CA TRP A 205 15.49 -51.36 0.63
C TRP A 205 14.00 -51.09 0.45
N PRO A 206 13.11 -52.09 0.26
CA PRO A 206 11.69 -51.82 0.09
C PRO A 206 11.08 -51.08 1.28
N GLN A 207 11.40 -51.50 2.50
CA GLN A 207 10.93 -50.83 3.72
C GLN A 207 11.49 -49.42 3.81
N TYR A 208 12.80 -49.27 3.64
CA TYR A 208 13.49 -47.98 3.73
C TYR A 208 12.91 -46.94 2.75
N ILE A 209 12.75 -47.31 1.48
CA ILE A 209 12.20 -46.41 0.45
C ILE A 209 10.72 -46.11 0.74
N THR A 210 9.95 -47.09 1.24
CA THR A 210 8.54 -46.89 1.60
C THR A 210 8.40 -45.86 2.73
N GLU A 211 9.16 -46.02 3.81
CA GLU A 211 9.14 -45.07 4.94
C GLU A 211 9.53 -43.65 4.51
N GLU A 212 10.49 -43.53 3.59
CA GLU A 212 10.88 -42.22 3.06
C GLU A 212 9.80 -41.61 2.16
N ILE A 213 9.19 -42.40 1.27
CA ILE A 213 8.02 -41.98 0.50
C ILE A 213 6.93 -41.48 1.44
N ASP A 214 6.66 -42.16 2.55
CA ASP A 214 5.60 -41.77 3.48
C ASP A 214 5.95 -40.48 4.24
N ARG A 215 7.21 -40.29 4.67
CA ARG A 215 7.68 -39.00 5.20
C ARG A 215 7.48 -37.86 4.19
N MET A 216 7.77 -38.14 2.91
CA MET A 216 7.62 -37.15 1.85
C MET A 216 6.15 -36.85 1.52
N LYS A 217 5.26 -37.84 1.57
CA LYS A 217 3.80 -37.61 1.46
C LYS A 217 3.29 -36.74 2.60
N ALA A 218 3.78 -36.96 3.82
CA ALA A 218 3.43 -36.11 4.96
C ALA A 218 3.90 -34.65 4.73
N HIS A 219 5.13 -34.47 4.25
CA HIS A 219 5.65 -33.16 3.85
C HIS A 219 4.85 -32.52 2.70
N GLN A 220 4.46 -33.30 1.69
CA GLN A 220 3.62 -32.85 0.58
C GLN A 220 2.24 -32.38 1.08
N LEU A 221 1.61 -33.14 1.97
CA LEU A 221 0.33 -32.78 2.57
C LEU A 221 0.45 -31.48 3.38
N ASN A 222 1.51 -31.33 4.16
CA ASN A 222 1.79 -30.09 4.88
C ASN A 222 1.99 -28.91 3.91
N SER A 223 2.80 -29.09 2.87
CA SER A 223 3.03 -28.07 1.84
C SER A 223 1.70 -27.63 1.20
N ARG A 224 0.82 -28.58 0.86
CA ARG A 224 -0.51 -28.30 0.32
C ARG A 224 -1.42 -27.56 1.30
N LYS A 225 -1.35 -27.87 2.60
CA LYS A 225 -2.08 -27.13 3.64
C LYS A 225 -1.58 -25.69 3.74
N GLN A 226 -0.26 -25.49 3.74
CA GLN A 226 0.36 -24.17 3.78
C GLN A 226 0.02 -23.34 2.53
N MET A 227 0.07 -23.94 1.33
CA MET A 227 -0.35 -23.27 0.09
C MET A 227 -1.78 -22.73 0.20
N ARG A 228 -2.74 -23.58 0.60
CA ARG A 228 -4.14 -23.14 0.76
C ARG A 228 -4.31 -22.02 1.78
N TYR A 229 -3.59 -22.11 2.90
CA TYR A 229 -3.60 -21.03 3.89
C TYR A 229 -3.12 -19.70 3.28
N TYR A 230 -1.99 -19.71 2.57
CA TYR A 230 -1.47 -18.49 1.95
C TYR A 230 -2.28 -18.02 0.74
N GLU A 231 -2.95 -18.91 0.01
CA GLU A 231 -3.91 -18.56 -1.06
C GLU A 231 -5.09 -17.77 -0.49
N HIS A 232 -5.72 -18.27 0.58
CA HIS A 232 -6.80 -17.55 1.26
C HIS A 232 -6.32 -16.23 1.85
N TYR A 233 -5.19 -16.24 2.54
CA TYR A 233 -4.61 -15.03 3.13
C TYR A 233 -4.28 -13.97 2.08
N PHE A 234 -3.76 -14.39 0.93
CA PHE A 234 -3.46 -13.51 -0.19
C PHE A 234 -4.73 -12.87 -0.77
N GLU A 235 -5.80 -13.65 -0.90
CA GLU A 235 -7.09 -13.14 -1.36
C GLU A 235 -7.68 -12.13 -0.37
N ASP A 236 -7.58 -12.39 0.94
CA ASP A 236 -7.98 -11.43 1.98
C ASP A 236 -7.19 -10.12 1.86
N ILE A 237 -5.86 -10.18 1.70
CA ILE A 237 -5.02 -8.99 1.50
C ILE A 237 -5.44 -8.22 0.24
N LYS A 238 -5.68 -8.90 -0.88
CA LYS A 238 -6.14 -8.26 -2.11
C LYS A 238 -7.49 -7.55 -1.94
N ASN A 239 -8.41 -8.18 -1.21
CA ASN A 239 -9.69 -7.57 -0.87
C ASN A 239 -9.49 -6.33 0.02
N HIS A 240 -8.56 -6.36 0.99
CA HIS A 240 -8.20 -5.20 1.79
C HIS A 240 -7.58 -4.07 0.96
N ILE A 241 -6.64 -4.38 0.07
CA ILE A 241 -6.03 -3.41 -0.88
C ILE A 241 -7.13 -2.74 -1.70
N THR A 242 -8.04 -3.52 -2.28
CA THR A 242 -9.14 -3.00 -3.10
C THR A 242 -10.04 -2.07 -2.29
N LYS A 243 -10.41 -2.44 -1.06
CA LYS A 243 -11.22 -1.62 -0.15
C LYS A 243 -10.52 -0.30 0.21
N VAL A 244 -9.21 -0.34 0.49
CA VAL A 244 -8.43 0.87 0.82
C VAL A 244 -8.32 1.78 -0.42
N GLN A 245 -8.09 1.22 -1.60
CA GLN A 245 -8.04 1.98 -2.85
C GLN A 245 -9.38 2.67 -3.14
N GLN A 246 -10.50 1.97 -2.93
CA GLN A 246 -11.84 2.55 -3.04
C GLN A 246 -12.02 3.71 -2.06
N LYS A 247 -11.65 3.54 -0.78
CA LYS A 247 -11.70 4.62 0.23
C LYS A 247 -10.88 5.84 -0.20
N ILE A 248 -9.67 5.64 -0.72
CA ILE A 248 -8.82 6.73 -1.23
C ILE A 248 -9.51 7.45 -2.38
N ASN A 249 -10.04 6.72 -3.36
CA ASN A 249 -10.70 7.30 -4.53
C ASN A 249 -11.94 8.13 -4.14
N THR A 250 -12.78 7.60 -3.24
CA THR A 250 -13.94 8.31 -2.71
C THR A 250 -13.52 9.58 -1.98
N ALA A 251 -12.53 9.50 -1.08
CA ALA A 251 -12.04 10.66 -0.34
C ALA A 251 -11.43 11.74 -1.27
N ILE A 252 -10.72 11.34 -2.33
CA ILE A 252 -10.21 12.26 -3.35
C ILE A 252 -11.36 12.96 -4.08
N SER A 253 -12.39 12.22 -4.49
CA SER A 253 -13.56 12.77 -5.18
C SER A 253 -14.27 13.81 -4.30
N GLU A 254 -14.55 13.46 -3.06
CA GLU A 254 -15.19 14.36 -2.08
C GLU A 254 -14.33 15.58 -1.78
N ARG A 255 -13.00 15.42 -1.64
CA ARG A 255 -12.09 16.56 -1.44
C ARG A 255 -12.11 17.49 -2.64
N ASN A 256 -12.04 16.94 -3.86
CA ASN A 256 -12.08 17.74 -5.08
C ASN A 256 -13.42 18.50 -5.22
N GLN A 257 -14.53 17.94 -4.72
CA GLN A 257 -15.81 18.65 -4.65
C GLN A 257 -15.75 19.81 -3.66
N THR A 258 -15.21 19.59 -2.45
CA THR A 258 -15.00 20.67 -1.46
C THR A 258 -14.07 21.75 -2.02
N ASP A 259 -12.99 21.39 -2.72
CA ASP A 259 -12.07 22.32 -3.38
C ASP A 259 -12.79 23.21 -4.41
N LYS A 260 -13.68 22.63 -5.22
CA LYS A 260 -14.50 23.40 -6.17
C LYS A 260 -15.42 24.40 -5.46
N MET A 261 -16.04 24.00 -4.35
CA MET A 261 -16.90 24.89 -3.56
C MET A 261 -16.09 26.01 -2.89
N LEU A 262 -14.90 25.69 -2.39
CA LEU A 262 -13.96 26.65 -1.84
C LEU A 262 -13.56 27.70 -2.89
N HIS A 263 -13.19 27.25 -4.10
CA HIS A 263 -12.82 28.13 -5.19
C HIS A 263 -13.95 29.11 -5.54
N LYS A 264 -15.19 28.61 -5.70
CA LYS A 264 -16.36 29.45 -5.96
C LYS A 264 -16.60 30.48 -4.87
N SER A 265 -16.45 30.09 -3.60
CA SER A 265 -16.63 31.00 -2.45
C SER A 265 -15.55 32.08 -2.41
N LYS A 266 -14.29 31.73 -2.70
CA LYS A 266 -13.18 32.68 -2.82
C LYS A 266 -13.37 33.64 -3.99
N GLU A 267 -13.84 33.15 -5.13
CA GLU A 267 -14.12 33.96 -6.31
C GLU A 267 -15.25 34.97 -6.03
N LEU A 268 -16.33 34.53 -5.35
CA LEU A 268 -17.40 35.41 -4.92
C LEU A 268 -16.89 36.49 -3.95
N ALA A 269 -16.08 36.11 -2.96
CA ALA A 269 -15.47 37.06 -2.02
C ALA A 269 -14.57 38.09 -2.74
N ALA A 270 -13.79 37.66 -3.75
CA ALA A 270 -12.96 38.55 -4.56
C ALA A 270 -13.80 39.51 -5.41
N LYS A 271 -14.88 39.02 -6.04
CA LYS A 271 -15.81 39.85 -6.81
C LYS A 271 -16.48 40.91 -5.93
N LEU A 272 -16.95 40.53 -4.75
CA LEU A 272 -17.58 41.47 -3.80
C LEU A 272 -16.59 42.50 -3.25
N ASN A 273 -15.29 42.19 -3.24
CA ASN A 273 -14.24 43.08 -2.76
C ASN A 273 -13.46 43.81 -3.87
N ALA A 274 -13.86 43.66 -5.14
CA ALA A 274 -13.16 44.28 -6.27
C ALA A 274 -13.01 45.81 -6.09
N CYS A 275 -14.10 46.51 -5.78
CA CYS A 275 -14.08 47.97 -5.56
C CYS A 275 -13.20 48.37 -4.37
N HIS A 276 -13.15 47.56 -3.32
CA HIS A 276 -12.27 47.81 -2.16
C HIS A 276 -10.80 47.67 -2.55
N HIS A 277 -10.44 46.63 -3.31
CA HIS A 277 -9.07 46.42 -3.78
C HIS A 277 -8.63 47.49 -4.77
N GLU A 278 -9.50 47.89 -5.71
CA GLU A 278 -9.25 49.01 -6.63
C GLU A 278 -9.02 50.31 -5.86
N ASN A 279 -9.85 50.60 -4.87
CA ASN A 279 -9.70 51.79 -4.03
C ASN A 279 -8.39 51.78 -3.25
N ASN A 280 -7.98 50.64 -2.69
CA ASN A 280 -6.69 50.54 -1.99
C ASN A 280 -5.52 50.82 -2.95
N GLY A 281 -5.58 50.30 -4.19
CA GLY A 281 -4.58 50.60 -5.21
C GLY A 281 -4.51 52.10 -5.56
N LEU A 282 -5.66 52.75 -5.73
CA LEU A 282 -5.73 54.20 -5.95
C LEU A 282 -5.15 54.99 -4.78
N ARG A 283 -5.47 54.58 -3.55
CA ARG A 283 -4.93 55.20 -2.34
C ARG A 283 -3.42 55.02 -2.20
N ASP A 284 -2.88 53.88 -2.60
CA ASP A 284 -1.43 53.66 -2.59
C ASP A 284 -0.74 54.50 -3.67
N SER A 285 -1.34 54.64 -4.85
CA SER A 285 -0.89 55.61 -5.86
C SER A 285 -0.89 57.04 -5.31
N ALA A 286 -1.95 57.46 -4.62
CA ALA A 286 -2.01 58.77 -3.98
C ALA A 286 -0.92 58.98 -2.93
N LYS A 287 -0.62 57.95 -2.10
CA LYS A 287 0.50 58.00 -1.15
C LYS A 287 1.85 58.12 -1.86
N ASN A 288 2.04 57.42 -2.98
CA ASN A 288 3.27 57.49 -3.75
C ASN A 288 3.46 58.88 -4.39
N LEU A 289 2.40 59.49 -4.93
CA LEU A 289 2.43 60.87 -5.45
C LEU A 289 2.71 61.89 -4.35
N ALA A 290 2.10 61.71 -3.18
CA ALA A 290 2.39 62.54 -2.01
C ALA A 290 3.85 62.41 -1.59
N ALA A 291 4.40 61.19 -1.55
CA ALA A 291 5.82 60.97 -1.24
C ALA A 291 6.77 61.58 -2.28
N ALA A 292 6.37 61.57 -3.56
CA ALA A 292 7.06 62.23 -4.65
C ALA A 292 6.87 63.75 -4.70
N LYS A 293 5.99 64.31 -3.83
CA LYS A 293 5.59 65.72 -3.79
C LYS A 293 5.01 66.26 -5.10
N ASP A 294 4.39 65.38 -5.90
CA ASP A 294 3.69 65.76 -7.11
C ASP A 294 2.26 66.22 -6.75
N ILE A 295 2.16 67.49 -6.37
CA ILE A 295 0.91 68.10 -5.90
C ILE A 295 -0.12 68.19 -7.05
N ALA A 296 0.33 68.44 -8.27
CA ALA A 296 -0.55 68.61 -9.43
C ALA A 296 -1.20 67.27 -9.81
N ALA A 297 -0.42 66.20 -9.92
CA ALA A 297 -0.95 64.87 -10.19
C ALA A 297 -1.84 64.35 -9.05
N LEU A 298 -1.53 64.70 -7.80
CA LEU A 298 -2.34 64.31 -6.65
C LEU A 298 -3.69 65.03 -6.61
N ASP A 299 -3.72 66.32 -6.98
CA ASP A 299 -4.95 67.11 -7.10
C ASP A 299 -5.84 66.56 -8.22
N GLU A 300 -5.26 66.28 -9.39
CA GLU A 300 -5.97 65.65 -10.51
C GLU A 300 -6.55 64.29 -10.13
N LEU A 301 -5.75 63.43 -9.49
CA LEU A 301 -6.20 62.09 -9.05
C LEU A 301 -7.35 62.17 -8.04
N SER A 302 -7.29 63.11 -7.10
CA SER A 302 -8.35 63.34 -6.09
C SER A 302 -9.63 63.85 -6.75
N ASN A 303 -9.54 64.83 -7.64
CA ASN A 303 -10.71 65.39 -8.32
C ASN A 303 -11.40 64.34 -9.21
N ILE A 304 -10.64 63.56 -9.99
CA ILE A 304 -11.18 62.49 -10.84
C ILE A 304 -11.90 61.42 -10.00
N GLU A 305 -11.32 61.03 -8.86
CA GLU A 305 -11.91 60.01 -7.98
C GLU A 305 -13.23 60.48 -7.36
N ILE A 306 -13.25 61.72 -6.87
CA ILE A 306 -14.44 62.33 -6.27
C ILE A 306 -15.56 62.49 -7.30
N GLU A 307 -15.26 63.01 -8.49
CA GLU A 307 -16.25 63.16 -9.57
C GLU A 307 -16.81 61.80 -9.98
N LYS A 308 -15.94 60.80 -10.19
CA LYS A 308 -16.35 59.43 -10.52
C LYS A 308 -17.27 58.85 -9.43
N PHE A 309 -16.93 59.05 -8.16
CA PHE A 309 -17.76 58.60 -7.04
C PHE A 309 -19.13 59.26 -7.04
N PHE A 310 -19.19 60.60 -7.15
CA PHE A 310 -20.46 61.33 -7.13
C PHE A 310 -21.37 60.98 -8.32
N LEU A 311 -20.79 60.75 -9.50
CA LEU A 311 -21.53 60.25 -10.66
C LEU A 311 -22.18 58.88 -10.37
N GLN A 312 -21.41 57.94 -9.80
CA GLN A 312 -21.93 56.61 -9.44
C GLN A 312 -22.95 56.68 -8.30
N TRP A 313 -22.69 57.51 -7.28
CA TRP A 313 -23.55 57.71 -6.12
C TRP A 313 -24.92 58.26 -6.53
N ASN A 314 -24.97 59.25 -7.41
CA ASN A 314 -26.22 59.87 -7.83
C ASN A 314 -26.99 59.02 -8.85
N ALA A 315 -26.30 58.22 -9.67
CA ALA A 315 -26.92 57.45 -10.75
C ALA A 315 -27.34 56.02 -10.36
N ASN A 316 -26.71 55.40 -9.36
CA ASN A 316 -26.91 53.98 -9.04
C ASN A 316 -27.25 53.74 -7.57
N GLU A 317 -28.52 53.45 -7.29
CA GLU A 317 -29.01 53.15 -5.95
C GLU A 317 -28.35 51.91 -5.33
N ALA A 318 -28.05 50.89 -6.14
CA ALA A 318 -27.41 49.67 -5.64
C ALA A 318 -26.00 49.95 -5.10
N VAL A 319 -25.24 50.84 -5.74
CA VAL A 319 -23.91 51.27 -5.28
C VAL A 319 -24.01 52.03 -3.95
N ARG A 320 -25.01 52.92 -3.81
CA ARG A 320 -25.25 53.61 -2.53
C ARG A 320 -25.58 52.64 -1.41
N ASN A 321 -26.52 51.73 -1.63
CA ASN A 321 -26.96 50.76 -0.62
C ASN A 321 -25.86 49.78 -0.23
N ASP A 322 -25.01 49.37 -1.18
CA ASP A 322 -23.82 48.56 -0.90
C ASP A 322 -22.76 49.34 -0.09
N TYR A 323 -22.47 50.59 -0.47
CA TYR A 323 -21.52 51.43 0.26
C TYR A 323 -21.97 51.69 1.70
N ILE A 324 -23.25 52.02 1.90
CA ILE A 324 -23.83 52.22 3.24
C ILE A 324 -23.66 50.93 4.07
N ARG A 325 -24.08 49.77 3.53
CA ARG A 325 -23.96 48.48 4.22
C ARG A 325 -22.53 48.16 4.68
N ARG A 326 -21.53 48.43 3.84
CA ARG A 326 -20.11 48.23 4.20
C ARG A 326 -19.63 49.16 5.31
N VAL A 327 -20.15 50.38 5.34
CA VAL A 327 -19.78 51.38 6.35
C VAL A 327 -20.48 51.10 7.68
N LEU A 328 -21.69 50.55 7.69
CA LEU A 328 -22.47 50.25 8.89
C LEU A 328 -21.71 49.37 9.89
N LEU A 329 -21.08 48.28 9.45
CA LEU A 329 -20.26 47.42 10.31
C LEU A 329 -19.16 48.22 11.05
N SER A 330 -18.52 49.15 10.34
CA SER A 330 -17.49 50.04 10.90
C SER A 330 -18.09 51.10 11.85
N LEU A 331 -19.32 51.56 11.59
CA LEU A 331 -20.03 52.50 12.46
C LEU A 331 -20.49 51.82 13.75
N ASP A 332 -21.08 50.63 13.66
CA ASP A 332 -21.53 49.82 14.79
C ASP A 332 -20.37 49.49 15.74
N CYS A 333 -19.21 49.07 15.21
CA CYS A 333 -18.02 48.83 16.04
C CYS A 333 -17.50 50.07 16.77
N ARG A 334 -17.86 51.27 16.30
CA ARG A 334 -17.50 52.56 16.92
C ARG A 334 -18.62 53.12 17.81
N GLY A 335 -19.75 52.42 17.94
CA GLY A 335 -20.92 52.90 18.67
C GLY A 335 -21.58 54.12 18.02
N LEU A 336 -21.48 54.23 16.69
CA LEU A 336 -22.08 55.32 15.92
C LEU A 336 -23.37 54.83 15.26
N SER A 337 -24.39 55.70 15.20
CA SER A 337 -25.64 55.48 14.47
C SER A 337 -25.41 55.41 12.95
N GLU A 338 -26.42 54.99 12.18
CA GLU A 338 -26.34 54.87 10.71
C GLU A 338 -25.93 56.18 10.00
N ASP A 339 -26.29 57.34 10.59
CA ASP A 339 -25.91 58.67 10.11
C ASP A 339 -24.51 59.13 10.58
N GLY A 340 -23.82 58.31 11.38
CA GLY A 340 -22.46 58.54 11.88
C GLY A 340 -22.38 59.41 13.14
N ARG A 341 -23.49 59.67 13.83
CA ARG A 341 -23.52 60.38 15.12
C ARG A 341 -23.31 59.41 16.27
N ILE A 342 -22.95 59.92 17.46
CA ILE A 342 -22.86 59.09 18.67
C ILE A 342 -24.29 58.67 19.03
N GLY A 343 -24.54 57.36 19.05
CA GLY A 343 -25.86 56.81 19.37
C GLY A 343 -26.29 57.19 20.79
N ASN A 344 -27.58 57.50 20.96
CA ASN A 344 -28.14 57.76 22.28
C ASN A 344 -28.20 56.43 23.07
N PRO A 345 -27.95 56.41 24.39
CA PRO A 345 -27.97 55.16 25.18
C PRO A 345 -29.30 54.38 25.11
N ASP A 346 -30.39 55.06 24.76
CA ASP A 346 -31.74 54.53 24.68
C ASP A 346 -32.14 54.02 23.27
N GLU A 347 -31.30 54.27 22.25
CA GLU A 347 -31.49 53.73 20.91
C GLU A 347 -30.81 52.36 20.84
N GLY A 348 -31.61 51.30 21.00
CA GLY A 348 -31.09 49.93 20.91
C GLY A 348 -30.36 49.71 19.59
N PHE A 349 -29.23 48.99 19.65
CA PHE A 349 -28.45 48.56 18.48
C PHE A 349 -29.38 48.19 17.32
N SER A 350 -29.17 48.79 16.14
CA SER A 350 -29.86 48.43 14.91
C SER A 350 -29.49 47.00 14.52
N THR A 351 -30.05 46.00 15.21
CA THR A 351 -30.17 44.67 14.66
C THR A 351 -31.05 44.80 13.43
N VAL A 352 -30.45 44.64 12.25
CA VAL A 352 -31.16 44.30 11.03
C VAL A 352 -31.98 43.05 11.34
N ARG A 353 -33.23 43.27 11.72
CA ARG A 353 -34.24 42.24 11.92
C ARG A 353 -34.83 41.99 10.55
N GLU A 354 -34.15 41.19 9.75
CA GLU A 354 -34.77 40.63 8.56
C GLU A 354 -35.87 39.65 9.02
N SER A 355 -37.08 39.87 8.49
CA SER A 355 -38.26 39.09 8.81
C SER A 355 -38.09 37.61 8.46
N SER A 356 -38.35 36.76 9.44
CA SER A 356 -38.76 35.34 9.35
C SER A 356 -37.86 34.35 8.61
N VAL A 357 -36.70 34.01 9.20
CA VAL A 357 -36.30 32.61 9.42
C VAL A 357 -35.58 32.57 10.78
N PRO A 358 -35.88 31.63 11.70
CA PRO A 358 -35.19 31.58 12.99
C PRO A 358 -33.71 31.32 12.74
N TRP A 359 -32.86 32.25 13.19
CA TRP A 359 -31.41 32.10 13.23
C TRP A 359 -31.05 30.72 13.81
N PRO A 360 -30.47 29.79 13.02
CA PRO A 360 -29.73 28.71 13.62
C PRO A 360 -28.49 29.38 14.22
N ARG A 361 -28.28 29.23 15.53
CA ARG A 361 -26.97 29.44 16.14
C ARG A 361 -25.98 28.52 15.42
N ALA A 362 -25.30 29.05 14.40
CA ALA A 362 -24.11 28.44 13.85
C ALA A 362 -22.99 28.67 14.87
N VAL A 363 -23.01 27.87 15.92
CA VAL A 363 -21.83 27.64 16.74
C VAL A 363 -20.86 26.93 15.82
N CYS A 364 -19.87 27.67 15.30
CA CYS A 364 -18.66 27.09 14.76
C CYS A 364 -18.03 26.23 15.87
N LYS A 365 -18.26 24.91 15.80
CA LYS A 365 -17.46 23.93 16.54
C LYS A 365 -16.14 23.67 15.81
#